data_AF-A0A6I9XFF8-F1
#
_entry.id   AF-A0A6I9XFF8-F1
#
_cell.length_a   1.000
_cell.length_b   1.000
_cell.length_c   1.000
_cell.angle_alpha   90.00
_cell.angle_beta   90.00
_cell.angle_gamma   90.00
#
_symmetry.space_group_name_H-M   'P 1'
#
loop_
_entity.id
_entity.type
_entity.pdbx_description
1 polymer ?
#
loop_
_entity_poly.entity_id
_entity_poly.type
_entity_poly.pdbx_seq_one_letter_code
_entity_poly.pdbx_strand_id
1 'polypeptide(L)'
;MPSVMEKSGILSRSRAKTATNGTHPNSEDESSEEEHSHDSMIRVGADYQAVIPECKPESPARYSNKELKGMLVWSPNHCVSDAKLDKYIAMAKEKHGYNIEQALGMLLWHKHDVEKSLADLANFTPFPDEWTVEDKVLFEQAFSFHGKSFARIQQMLPDKLIPSLVKYYYSWKKTRSRTSVMTRQTQ
;
A
#
# COMPACT_ATOMS: atom_id res chain seq x y z
N MET A 1 -31.93 -29.86 36.28
CA MET A 1 -30.57 -30.40 36.00
C MET A 1 -30.75 -31.81 35.44
N PRO A 2 -29.95 -32.29 34.46
CA PRO A 2 -28.52 -32.01 34.17
C PRO A 2 -28.33 -31.32 32.79
N SER A 3 -27.38 -30.41 32.50
CA SER A 3 -25.91 -30.37 32.60
C SER A 3 -25.18 -31.51 31.89
N VAL A 4 -24.65 -31.25 30.69
CA VAL A 4 -23.26 -31.59 30.32
C VAL A 4 -22.83 -30.95 28.98
N MET A 5 -21.87 -30.03 29.11
CA MET A 5 -20.65 -29.91 28.31
C MET A 5 -20.74 -29.63 26.80
N GLU A 6 -20.59 -28.35 26.50
CA GLU A 6 -20.00 -27.82 25.27
C GLU A 6 -18.53 -28.29 25.15
N LYS A 7 -18.18 -28.95 24.05
CA LYS A 7 -16.78 -29.20 23.67
C LYS A 7 -16.55 -28.64 22.27
N SER A 8 -16.01 -27.43 22.24
CA SER A 8 -15.54 -26.75 21.03
C SER A 8 -14.28 -27.45 20.53
N GLY A 9 -14.45 -28.33 19.54
CA GLY A 9 -13.37 -28.96 18.80
C GLY A 9 -12.66 -27.95 17.91
N ILE A 10 -11.48 -27.51 18.33
CA ILE A 10 -10.54 -26.71 17.54
C ILE A 10 -10.00 -27.58 16.39
N LEU A 11 -10.47 -27.29 15.17
CA LEU A 11 -9.99 -27.86 13.92
C LEU A 11 -8.62 -27.26 13.55
N SER A 12 -7.53 -27.87 14.02
CA SER A 12 -6.19 -27.60 13.49
C SER A 12 -6.03 -28.25 12.12
N ARG A 13 -6.28 -27.48 11.06
CA ARG A 13 -6.14 -27.94 9.67
C ARG A 13 -4.72 -27.66 9.17
N SER A 14 -3.81 -28.61 9.40
CA SER A 14 -2.44 -28.55 8.88
C SER A 14 -2.44 -28.77 7.35
N ARG A 15 -2.00 -27.76 6.59
CA ARG A 15 -1.81 -27.82 5.14
C ARG A 15 -0.43 -28.39 4.83
N ALA A 16 -0.38 -29.60 4.27
CA ALA A 16 0.85 -30.23 3.80
C ALA A 16 1.50 -29.43 2.65
N LYS A 17 2.80 -29.16 2.74
CA LYS A 17 3.65 -28.64 1.66
C LYS A 17 4.38 -29.82 1.01
N THR A 18 4.12 -30.06 -0.27
CA THR A 18 4.91 -30.94 -1.14
C THR A 18 6.18 -30.21 -1.57
N ALA A 19 7.36 -30.77 -1.25
CA ALA A 19 8.64 -30.35 -1.82
C ALA A 19 9.37 -31.59 -2.37
N THR A 20 9.76 -31.53 -3.63
CA THR A 20 10.39 -32.59 -4.42
C THR A 20 11.92 -32.54 -4.33
N ASN A 21 12.50 -33.70 -4.00
CA ASN A 21 13.86 -34.25 -4.22
C ASN A 21 15.08 -33.33 -4.40
N GLY A 22 16.02 -33.49 -3.47
CA GLY A 22 17.46 -33.35 -3.66
C GLY A 22 18.20 -34.29 -2.72
N THR A 23 18.83 -35.33 -3.26
CA THR A 23 19.58 -36.39 -2.57
C THR A 23 20.94 -35.90 -2.06
N HIS A 24 21.31 -36.19 -0.80
CA HIS A 24 22.65 -36.62 -0.34
C HIS A 24 22.64 -36.93 1.19
N PRO A 25 23.54 -37.80 1.72
CA PRO A 25 23.23 -38.74 2.80
C PRO A 25 23.64 -38.33 4.21
N ASN A 26 22.77 -38.69 5.16
CA ASN A 26 22.96 -39.22 6.52
C ASN A 26 24.24 -38.86 7.31
N SER A 27 24.06 -38.08 8.39
CA SER A 27 24.85 -38.20 9.63
C SER A 27 23.98 -37.80 10.84
N GLU A 28 23.61 -38.82 11.61
CA GLU A 28 23.35 -38.92 13.05
C GLU A 28 22.76 -37.70 13.80
N ASP A 29 21.54 -37.95 14.26
CA ASP A 29 20.65 -37.25 15.20
C ASP A 29 21.28 -37.07 16.59
N GLU A 30 21.11 -35.88 17.19
CA GLU A 30 20.80 -35.70 18.62
C GLU A 30 20.38 -34.23 18.84
N SER A 31 19.06 -34.02 18.86
CA SER A 31 18.35 -33.09 19.75
C SER A 31 18.84 -31.63 19.84
N SER A 32 18.47 -30.84 18.83
CA SER A 32 18.38 -29.37 18.93
C SER A 32 16.99 -28.84 18.50
N GLU A 33 15.94 -29.66 18.62
CA GLU A 33 14.60 -29.33 18.14
C GLU A 33 13.70 -28.66 19.21
N GLU A 34 14.09 -28.66 20.49
CA GLU A 34 13.22 -28.16 21.57
C GLU A 34 13.29 -26.64 21.81
N GLU A 35 14.37 -25.95 21.43
CA GLU A 35 14.48 -24.49 21.70
C GLU A 35 13.57 -23.62 20.82
N HIS A 36 13.14 -24.11 19.67
CA HIS A 36 12.32 -23.33 18.73
C HIS A 36 10.81 -23.44 18.99
N SER A 37 10.40 -24.36 19.86
CA SER A 37 8.97 -24.59 20.16
C SER A 37 8.39 -23.48 21.04
N HIS A 38 9.18 -22.97 22.00
CA HIS A 38 8.71 -21.99 22.98
C HIS A 38 8.43 -20.59 22.39
N ASP A 39 9.12 -20.19 21.31
CA ASP A 39 8.90 -18.87 20.71
C ASP A 39 7.65 -18.82 19.80
N SER A 40 7.09 -19.99 19.47
CA SER A 40 5.82 -20.11 18.73
C SER A 40 4.59 -20.13 19.64
N MET A 41 4.76 -20.04 20.97
CA MET A 41 3.67 -20.09 21.93
C MET A 41 3.08 -18.69 22.19
N ILE A 42 1.74 -18.60 22.18
CA ILE A 42 1.04 -17.37 22.56
C ILE A 42 1.37 -17.03 24.01
N ARG A 43 1.98 -15.86 24.24
CA ARG A 43 2.37 -15.39 25.56
C ARG A 43 1.18 -14.77 26.28
N VAL A 44 1.04 -15.06 27.58
CA VAL A 44 -0.06 -14.60 28.44
C VAL A 44 0.56 -13.91 29.65
N GLY A 45 0.12 -12.69 29.95
CA GLY A 45 0.63 -11.87 31.05
C GLY A 45 0.42 -10.38 30.78
N ALA A 46 0.50 -9.56 31.83
CA ALA A 46 0.27 -8.11 31.75
C ALA A 46 1.19 -7.40 30.73
N ASP A 47 2.38 -7.96 30.47
CA ASP A 47 3.34 -7.45 29.46
C ASP A 47 2.94 -7.77 28.01
N TYR A 48 1.98 -8.68 27.82
CA TYR A 48 1.53 -9.19 26.52
C TYR A 48 0.08 -8.82 26.20
N GLN A 49 -0.73 -8.57 27.23
CA GLN A 49 -2.16 -8.30 27.09
C GLN A 49 -2.44 -6.80 27.12
N ALA A 50 -3.33 -6.35 26.23
CA ALA A 50 -3.81 -4.97 26.26
C ALA A 50 -4.69 -4.73 27.50
N VAL A 51 -4.54 -3.56 28.12
CA VAL A 51 -5.47 -3.09 29.15
C VAL A 51 -6.79 -2.76 28.45
N ILE A 52 -7.84 -3.50 28.77
CA ILE A 52 -9.18 -3.29 28.20
C ILE A 52 -9.77 -2.02 28.79
N PRO A 53 -10.04 -0.97 27.99
CA PRO A 53 -10.66 0.24 28.51
C PRO A 53 -12.08 -0.02 29.03
N GLU A 54 -12.47 0.67 30.09
CA GLU A 54 -13.83 0.59 30.63
C GLU A 54 -14.87 1.07 29.60
N CYS A 55 -15.95 0.31 29.44
CA CYS A 55 -17.07 0.72 28.59
C CYS A 55 -17.88 1.83 29.28
N LYS A 56 -17.71 3.08 28.83
CA LYS A 56 -18.47 4.24 29.35
C LYS A 56 -19.57 4.67 28.36
N PRO A 57 -20.79 4.07 28.38
CA PRO A 57 -21.86 4.27 27.38
C PRO A 57 -22.19 5.73 27.08
N GLU A 58 -22.11 6.59 28.08
CA GLU A 58 -22.58 7.98 27.98
C GLU A 58 -21.46 9.02 28.00
N SER A 59 -20.19 8.64 27.85
CA SER A 59 -19.13 9.65 27.84
C SER A 59 -19.16 10.46 26.53
N PRO A 60 -19.33 11.81 26.58
CA PRO A 60 -19.22 12.67 25.40
C PRO A 60 -17.83 12.60 24.73
N ALA A 61 -16.86 12.03 25.44
CA ALA A 61 -15.51 11.81 24.99
C ALA A 61 -15.33 10.62 24.01
N ARG A 62 -16.34 9.74 23.83
CA ARG A 62 -16.23 8.59 22.90
C ARG A 62 -15.88 8.98 21.47
N TYR A 63 -16.33 10.16 21.05
CA TYR A 63 -16.04 10.77 19.76
C TYR A 63 -15.42 12.15 19.94
N SER A 64 -14.66 12.34 21.03
CA SER A 64 -13.99 13.60 21.28
C SER A 64 -13.11 13.93 20.07
N ASN A 65 -13.55 14.92 19.28
CA ASN A 65 -12.82 15.52 18.16
C ASN A 65 -11.46 16.13 18.57
N LYS A 66 -11.00 15.92 19.81
CA LYS A 66 -9.83 16.57 20.40
C LYS A 66 -8.53 16.23 19.67
N GLU A 67 -8.51 15.16 18.88
CA GLU A 67 -7.48 14.89 17.88
C GLU A 67 -8.11 14.21 16.66
N LEU A 68 -8.75 14.96 15.76
CA LEU A 68 -8.94 14.46 14.40
C LEU A 68 -7.55 14.30 13.77
N LYS A 69 -6.94 13.12 13.93
CA LYS A 69 -5.68 12.75 13.28
C LYS A 69 -5.81 12.67 11.75
N GLY A 70 -7.05 12.65 11.25
CA GLY A 70 -7.35 12.64 9.83
C GLY A 70 -7.52 14.05 9.26
N MET A 71 -6.93 14.27 8.08
CA MET A 71 -7.21 15.43 7.24
C MET A 71 -8.37 15.10 6.29
N LEU A 72 -9.38 15.97 6.21
CA LEU A 72 -10.47 15.81 5.24
C LEU A 72 -9.95 16.04 3.82
N VAL A 73 -9.96 14.99 2.99
CA VAL A 73 -9.48 15.05 1.60
C VAL A 73 -10.61 14.99 0.56
N TRP A 74 -11.81 14.56 0.97
CA TRP A 74 -13.01 14.59 0.12
C TRP A 74 -14.28 14.51 0.97
N SER A 75 -15.37 15.13 0.50
CA SER A 75 -16.71 14.95 1.07
C SER A 75 -17.75 14.84 -0.05
N PRO A 76 -18.74 13.94 0.03
CA PRO A 76 -19.81 13.88 -0.97
C PRO A 76 -20.54 15.22 -1.15
N ASN A 77 -20.87 15.58 -2.38
CA ASN A 77 -21.62 16.77 -2.72
C ASN A 77 -22.66 16.46 -3.81
N HIS A 78 -23.90 16.90 -3.61
CA HIS A 78 -25.02 16.64 -4.53
C HIS A 78 -25.34 17.83 -5.46
N CYS A 79 -24.64 18.95 -5.32
CA CYS A 79 -24.79 20.15 -6.15
C CYS A 79 -24.00 20.06 -7.47
N VAL A 80 -23.01 19.16 -7.55
CA VAL A 80 -22.21 18.93 -8.75
C VAL A 80 -22.62 17.59 -9.35
N SER A 81 -23.11 17.60 -10.58
CA SER A 81 -23.42 16.35 -11.30
C SER A 81 -22.15 15.65 -11.76
N ASP A 82 -22.19 14.31 -11.87
CA ASP A 82 -21.07 13.50 -12.33
C ASP A 82 -20.52 13.97 -13.68
N ALA A 83 -21.41 14.29 -14.63
CA ALA A 83 -21.00 14.79 -15.94
C ALA A 83 -20.28 16.16 -15.88
N LYS A 84 -20.59 17.01 -14.89
CA LYS A 84 -19.88 18.28 -14.66
C LYS A 84 -18.52 18.02 -14.00
N LEU A 85 -18.46 17.08 -13.06
CA LEU A 85 -17.25 16.65 -12.38
C LEU A 85 -16.24 16.03 -13.35
N ASP A 86 -16.69 15.14 -14.24
CA ASP A 86 -15.84 14.49 -15.24
C ASP A 86 -15.20 15.50 -16.20
N LYS A 87 -16.00 16.47 -16.66
CA LYS A 87 -15.50 17.59 -17.49
C LYS A 87 -14.45 18.41 -16.76
N TYR A 88 -14.67 18.68 -15.48
CA TYR A 88 -13.71 19.41 -14.64
C TYR A 88 -12.39 18.63 -14.52
N ILE A 89 -12.44 17.34 -14.19
CA ILE A 89 -11.25 16.49 -14.07
C ILE A 89 -10.49 16.41 -15.40
N ALA A 90 -11.21 16.25 -16.52
CA ALA A 90 -10.59 16.24 -17.85
C ALA A 90 -9.86 17.55 -18.15
N MET A 91 -10.49 18.70 -17.89
CA MET A 91 -9.84 20.01 -18.09
C MET A 91 -8.61 20.19 -17.18
N ALA A 92 -8.70 19.82 -15.91
CA ALA A 92 -7.57 19.92 -14.99
C ALA A 92 -6.38 19.07 -15.43
N LYS A 93 -6.64 17.87 -15.93
CA LYS A 93 -5.62 16.94 -16.41
C LYS A 93 -5.01 17.39 -17.74
N GLU A 94 -5.83 17.69 -18.74
CA GLU A 94 -5.37 17.94 -20.11
C GLU A 94 -4.75 19.32 -20.28
N LYS A 95 -5.32 20.34 -19.62
CA LYS A 95 -4.87 21.73 -19.77
C LYS A 95 -3.82 22.14 -18.74
N HIS A 96 -3.85 21.54 -17.55
CA HIS A 96 -3.02 21.96 -16.43
C HIS A 96 -2.14 20.84 -15.83
N GLY A 97 -2.19 19.60 -16.37
CA GLY A 97 -1.32 18.51 -15.94
C GLY A 97 -1.62 17.93 -14.55
N TYR A 98 -2.78 18.24 -13.97
CA TYR A 98 -3.17 17.71 -12.66
C TYR A 98 -3.48 16.22 -12.75
N ASN A 99 -3.13 15.48 -11.69
CA ASN A 99 -3.70 14.15 -11.49
C ASN A 99 -5.12 14.26 -10.87
N ILE A 100 -5.85 13.15 -10.87
CA ILE A 100 -7.25 13.11 -10.40
C ILE A 100 -7.34 13.51 -8.93
N GLU A 101 -6.44 13.03 -8.07
CA GLU A 101 -6.45 13.33 -6.64
C GLU A 101 -6.21 14.82 -6.36
N GLN A 102 -5.28 15.44 -7.10
CA GLN A 102 -5.01 16.87 -7.00
C GLN A 102 -6.21 17.71 -7.45
N ALA A 103 -6.85 17.32 -8.57
CA ALA A 103 -8.04 18.00 -9.08
C ALA A 103 -9.19 17.92 -8.06
N LEU A 104 -9.45 16.73 -7.49
CA LEU A 104 -10.49 16.55 -6.47
C LEU A 104 -10.16 17.31 -5.17
N GLY A 105 -8.90 17.33 -4.76
CA GLY A 105 -8.44 18.11 -3.62
C GLY A 105 -8.64 19.62 -3.83
N MET A 106 -8.33 20.12 -5.01
CA MET A 106 -8.58 21.51 -5.40
C MET A 106 -10.08 21.82 -5.40
N LEU A 107 -10.91 20.92 -5.93
CA LEU A 107 -12.35 21.10 -5.92
C LEU A 107 -12.92 21.14 -4.49
N LEU A 108 -12.44 20.28 -3.59
CA LEU A 108 -12.82 20.30 -2.18
C LEU A 108 -12.41 21.62 -1.52
N TRP A 109 -11.20 22.13 -1.80
CA TRP A 109 -10.70 23.39 -1.27
C TRP A 109 -11.65 24.56 -1.60
N HIS A 110 -12.24 24.55 -2.79
CA HIS A 110 -13.26 25.51 -3.22
C HIS A 110 -14.69 25.13 -2.82
N LYS A 111 -14.88 24.21 -1.87
CA LYS A 111 -16.19 23.75 -1.37
C LYS A 111 -17.08 23.21 -2.50
N HIS A 112 -16.49 22.54 -3.49
CA HIS A 112 -17.13 22.01 -4.69
C HIS A 112 -17.64 23.07 -5.67
N ASP A 113 -17.15 24.31 -5.56
CA ASP A 113 -17.35 25.34 -6.58
C ASP A 113 -16.40 25.10 -7.77
N VAL A 114 -16.96 24.52 -8.83
CA VAL A 114 -16.22 24.16 -10.04
C VAL A 114 -15.61 25.39 -10.71
N GLU A 115 -16.31 26.52 -10.74
CA GLU A 115 -15.86 27.71 -11.48
C GLU A 115 -14.68 28.37 -10.78
N LYS A 116 -14.78 28.54 -9.45
CA LYS A 116 -13.66 29.04 -8.65
C LYS A 116 -12.45 28.12 -8.75
N SER A 117 -12.68 26.81 -8.66
CA SER A 117 -11.60 25.83 -8.77
C SER A 117 -10.90 25.90 -10.12
N LEU A 118 -11.65 26.02 -11.23
CA LEU A 118 -11.07 26.15 -12.57
C LEU A 118 -10.23 27.42 -12.73
N ALA A 119 -10.66 28.54 -12.16
CA ALA A 119 -9.93 29.80 -12.22
C ALA A 119 -8.55 29.70 -11.56
N ASP A 120 -8.44 28.90 -10.48
CA ASP A 120 -7.21 28.74 -9.72
C ASP A 120 -6.30 27.61 -10.18
N LEU A 121 -6.74 26.73 -11.08
CA LEU A 121 -5.90 25.62 -11.58
C LEU A 121 -4.56 26.09 -12.16
N ALA A 122 -4.55 27.20 -12.89
CA ALA A 122 -3.32 27.74 -13.48
C ALA A 122 -2.32 28.23 -12.40
N ASN A 123 -2.84 28.78 -11.30
CA ASN A 123 -2.05 29.38 -10.23
C ASN A 123 -1.30 28.33 -9.39
N PHE A 124 -1.82 27.10 -9.32
CA PHE A 124 -1.28 26.02 -8.50
C PHE A 124 -0.75 24.83 -9.31
N THR A 125 -0.41 25.07 -10.59
CA THR A 125 0.07 24.01 -11.50
C THR A 125 1.20 23.22 -10.84
N PRO A 126 0.99 21.94 -10.50
CA PRO A 126 1.95 21.18 -9.73
C PRO A 126 3.21 20.93 -10.56
N PHE A 127 4.38 21.02 -9.92
CA PHE A 127 5.62 20.61 -10.55
C PHE A 127 5.54 19.10 -10.83
N PRO A 128 5.80 18.63 -12.06
CA PRO A 128 5.74 17.21 -12.36
C PRO A 128 6.72 16.42 -11.47
N ASP A 129 6.36 15.19 -11.11
CA ASP A 129 7.32 14.24 -10.54
C ASP A 129 8.45 14.04 -11.56
N GLU A 130 9.58 14.70 -11.33
CA GLU A 130 10.67 14.82 -12.30
C GLU A 130 11.46 13.50 -12.37
N TRP A 131 11.03 12.63 -13.28
CA TRP A 131 11.78 11.48 -13.78
C TRP A 131 12.18 11.75 -15.21
N THR A 132 13.45 12.10 -15.39
CA THR A 132 14.01 12.34 -16.72
C THR A 132 14.12 11.03 -17.51
N VAL A 133 14.43 11.11 -18.80
CA VAL A 133 14.65 9.89 -19.60
C VAL A 133 15.89 9.17 -19.09
N GLU A 134 16.91 9.93 -18.68
CA GLU A 134 18.16 9.46 -18.11
C GLU A 134 17.92 8.72 -16.79
N ASP A 135 17.10 9.27 -15.90
CA ASP A 135 16.73 8.63 -14.62
C ASP A 135 16.09 7.26 -14.85
N LYS A 136 15.22 7.15 -15.86
CA LYS A 136 14.51 5.91 -16.19
C LYS A 136 15.47 4.85 -16.72
N VAL A 137 16.40 5.24 -17.59
CA VAL A 137 17.44 4.34 -18.11
C VAL A 137 18.36 3.86 -16.99
N LEU A 138 18.82 4.78 -16.13
CA LEU A 138 19.64 4.44 -14.96
C LEU A 138 18.90 3.50 -14.00
N PHE A 139 17.60 3.71 -13.78
CA PHE A 139 16.79 2.81 -12.95
C PHE A 139 16.69 1.41 -13.58
N GLU A 140 16.42 1.29 -14.88
CA GLU A 140 16.33 -0.01 -15.55
C GLU A 140 17.67 -0.76 -15.49
N GLN A 141 18.76 -0.05 -15.72
CA GLN A 141 20.11 -0.60 -15.63
C GLN A 141 20.39 -1.08 -14.20
N ALA A 142 20.22 -0.20 -13.20
CA ALA A 142 20.44 -0.51 -11.80
C ALA A 142 19.56 -1.69 -11.32
N PHE A 143 18.29 -1.73 -11.74
CA PHE A 143 17.38 -2.82 -11.42
C PHE A 143 17.81 -4.14 -12.07
N SER A 144 18.37 -4.12 -13.29
CA SER A 144 18.86 -5.34 -13.94
C SER A 144 20.05 -5.96 -13.20
N PHE A 145 20.94 -5.16 -12.61
CA PHE A 145 22.08 -5.63 -11.83
C PHE A 145 21.74 -5.99 -10.38
N HIS A 146 20.84 -5.22 -9.74
CA HIS A 146 20.64 -5.27 -8.29
C HIS A 146 19.24 -5.76 -7.86
N GLY A 147 18.35 -6.04 -8.81
CA GLY A 147 16.99 -6.49 -8.54
C GLY A 147 16.23 -5.49 -7.67
N LYS A 148 15.53 -5.97 -6.64
CA LYS A 148 14.72 -5.14 -5.74
C LYS A 148 15.51 -4.50 -4.59
N SER A 149 16.85 -4.49 -4.66
CA SER A 149 17.66 -3.79 -3.67
C SER A 149 17.64 -2.28 -3.93
N PHE A 150 16.59 -1.60 -3.46
CA PHE A 150 16.41 -0.16 -3.69
C PHE A 150 17.52 0.68 -3.08
N ALA A 151 18.10 0.25 -1.95
CA ALA A 151 19.28 0.89 -1.37
C ALA A 151 20.49 0.83 -2.32
N ARG A 152 20.65 -0.28 -3.06
CA ARG A 152 21.72 -0.41 -4.05
C ARG A 152 21.40 0.35 -5.34
N ILE A 153 20.14 0.37 -5.78
CA ILE A 153 19.70 1.19 -6.91
C ILE A 153 19.94 2.68 -6.65
N GLN A 154 19.69 3.17 -5.44
CA GLN A 154 19.92 4.56 -5.06
C GLN A 154 21.38 4.99 -5.22
N GLN A 155 22.35 4.07 -5.13
CA GLN A 155 23.76 4.43 -5.36
C GLN A 155 24.03 4.87 -6.81
N MET A 156 23.19 4.44 -7.76
CA MET A 156 23.22 4.90 -9.15
C MET A 156 22.29 6.11 -9.42
N LEU A 157 21.42 6.43 -8.46
CA LEU A 157 20.44 7.51 -8.51
C LEU A 157 20.42 8.25 -7.16
N PRO A 158 21.51 8.94 -6.78
CA PRO A 158 21.68 9.48 -5.43
C PRO A 158 20.64 10.53 -5.07
N ASP A 159 20.14 11.27 -6.07
CA ASP A 159 19.14 12.33 -5.89
C ASP A 159 17.71 11.78 -5.75
N LYS A 160 17.50 10.49 -6.04
CA LYS A 160 16.18 9.86 -5.89
C LYS A 160 16.11 9.15 -4.54
N LEU A 161 15.18 9.60 -3.70
CA LEU A 161 14.91 8.96 -2.42
C LEU A 161 14.32 7.55 -2.62
N ILE A 162 14.59 6.64 -1.68
CA ILE A 162 14.04 5.27 -1.68
C ILE A 162 12.53 5.21 -1.94
N PRO A 163 11.67 6.04 -1.30
CA PRO A 163 10.24 6.04 -1.58
C PRO A 163 9.90 6.41 -3.03
N SER A 164 10.65 7.34 -3.64
CA SER A 164 10.48 7.72 -5.05
C SER A 164 10.85 6.57 -5.98
N LEU A 165 11.95 5.86 -5.71
CA LEU A 165 12.36 4.66 -6.45
C LEU A 165 11.29 3.56 -6.37
N VAL A 166 10.73 3.34 -5.18
CA VAL A 166 9.66 2.36 -4.96
C VAL A 166 8.38 2.76 -5.68
N LYS A 167 7.97 4.04 -5.61
CA LYS A 167 6.81 4.58 -6.35
C LYS A 167 6.98 4.41 -7.86
N TYR A 168 8.16 4.71 -8.38
CA TYR A 168 8.49 4.53 -9.79
C TYR A 168 8.44 3.06 -10.20
N TYR A 169 9.04 2.16 -9.40
CA TYR A 169 9.00 0.71 -9.65
C TYR A 169 7.59 0.17 -9.88
N TYR A 170 6.63 0.54 -9.03
CA TYR A 170 5.26 0.05 -9.17
C TYR A 170 4.54 0.65 -10.39
N SER A 171 4.86 1.89 -10.75
CA SER A 171 4.35 2.53 -11.97
C SER A 171 4.91 1.87 -13.23
N TRP A 172 6.23 1.65 -13.28
CA TRP A 172 6.95 1.03 -14.39
C TRP A 172 6.67 -0.47 -14.55
N LYS A 173 6.55 -1.23 -13.46
CA LYS A 173 6.20 -2.66 -13.51
C LYS A 173 4.85 -2.87 -14.18
N LYS A 174 3.88 -1.99 -13.92
CA LYS A 174 2.54 -2.05 -14.50
C LYS A 174 2.55 -1.89 -16.03
N THR A 175 3.47 -1.10 -16.59
CA THR A 175 3.62 -0.97 -18.06
C THR A 175 4.34 -2.18 -18.65
N ARG A 176 5.33 -2.76 -17.96
CA ARG A 176 6.00 -4.00 -18.39
C ARG A 176 5.08 -5.23 -18.46
N SER A 177 4.17 -5.40 -17.51
CA SER A 177 3.25 -6.55 -17.52
C SER A 177 2.22 -6.52 -18.66
N ARG A 178 1.99 -5.36 -19.30
CA ARG A 178 1.07 -5.24 -20.45
C ARG A 178 1.70 -5.66 -21.78
N THR A 179 3.03 -5.80 -21.85
CA THR A 179 3.77 -6.13 -23.09
C THR A 179 4.18 -7.60 -23.19
N SER A 180 3.77 -8.46 -22.25
CA SER A 180 4.13 -9.89 -22.26
C SER A 180 3.03 -10.75 -22.88
N VAL A 181 2.83 -10.62 -24.19
CA VAL A 181 2.22 -11.65 -25.05
C VAL A 181 2.91 -11.54 -26.39
N MET A 182 4.01 -12.27 -26.56
CA MET A 182 4.59 -12.77 -27.82
C MET A 182 6.02 -13.23 -27.56
N THR A 183 6.20 -14.48 -27.10
CA THR A 183 7.36 -15.32 -27.46
C THR A 183 7.01 -16.76 -27.09
N ARG A 184 6.62 -17.56 -28.08
CA ARG A 184 6.80 -19.02 -28.22
C ARG A 184 5.98 -19.51 -29.41
N GLN A 185 6.49 -19.28 -30.61
CA GLN A 185 6.36 -20.25 -31.69
C GLN A 185 7.77 -20.52 -32.20
N THR A 186 8.35 -21.57 -31.63
CA THR A 186 9.41 -22.35 -32.25
C THR A 186 8.81 -23.08 -33.45
N GLN A 187 9.39 -22.88 -34.63
CA GLN A 187 9.50 -23.92 -35.64
C GLN A 187 10.94 -23.96 -36.11
#